data_AF-A0A1I0GEL5-F1
#
_entry.id   AF-A0A1I0GEL5-F1
#
_cell.length_a   1.000
_cell.length_b   1.000
_cell.length_c   1.000
_cell.angle_alpha   90.00
_cell.angle_beta   90.00
_cell.angle_gamma   90.00
#
_symmetry.space_group_name_H-M   'P 1'
#
loop_
_entity.id
_entity.type
_entity.pdbx_description
1 polymer ?
#
loop_
_entity_poly.entity_id
_entity_poly.type
_entity_poly.pdbx_seq_one_letter_code
_entity_poly.pdbx_strand_id
1 'polypeptide(L)'
;MDSMEQIYLEHARTVYGFLLTRTGNPDLAEELTQETFYQAVKHVDRYEGKSSVSTWLCGIAKNLWYGYLKKQKNQASLSEAEEIPVDSAETELFRGWENLQVLRMIHRLEDPMREVIYLRLIGNLSFAQIGEIMERSENWARVTYYRGKEKVMKEAEKL
;
A
#
# COMPACT_ATOMS: atom_id res chain seq x y z
N MET A 1 -20.08 -8.80 14.84
CA MET A 1 -18.73 -8.71 14.26
C MET A 1 -18.83 -9.39 12.92
N ASP A 2 -18.51 -8.69 11.84
CA ASP A 2 -18.56 -9.27 10.50
C ASP A 2 -17.65 -10.50 10.44
N SER A 3 -17.99 -11.49 9.59
CA SER A 3 -17.13 -12.66 9.43
C SER A 3 -15.77 -12.22 8.89
N MET A 4 -14.71 -12.97 9.18
CA MET A 4 -13.39 -12.63 8.61
C MET A 4 -13.40 -12.65 7.08
N GLU A 5 -14.23 -13.49 6.47
CA GLU A 5 -14.44 -13.51 5.03
C GLU A 5 -14.96 -12.16 4.52
N GLN A 6 -15.94 -11.55 5.21
CA GLN A 6 -16.45 -10.24 4.85
C GLN A 6 -15.39 -9.14 5.04
N ILE A 7 -14.66 -9.17 6.17
CA ILE A 7 -13.54 -8.26 6.44
C ILE A 7 -12.48 -8.36 5.34
N TYR A 8 -12.18 -9.57 4.86
CA TYR A 8 -11.25 -9.80 3.76
C TYR A 8 -11.76 -9.17 2.45
N LEU A 9 -12.99 -9.48 2.05
CA LEU A 9 -13.58 -8.95 0.81
C LEU A 9 -13.64 -7.41 0.81
N GLU A 10 -13.89 -6.80 1.97
CA GLU A 10 -13.99 -5.35 2.10
C GLU A 10 -12.62 -4.65 2.15
N HIS A 11 -11.58 -5.29 2.68
CA HIS A 11 -10.32 -4.60 3.00
C HIS A 11 -9.07 -5.14 2.30
N ALA A 12 -9.13 -6.29 1.63
CA ALA A 12 -7.94 -6.90 1.00
C ALA A 12 -7.28 -5.97 -0.02
N ARG A 13 -8.09 -5.28 -0.84
CA ARG A 13 -7.58 -4.32 -1.82
C ARG A 13 -6.85 -3.14 -1.18
N THR A 14 -7.31 -2.71 0.00
CA THR A 14 -6.70 -1.61 0.75
C THR A 14 -5.37 -2.00 1.35
N VAL A 15 -5.32 -3.17 1.98
CA VAL A 15 -4.09 -3.72 2.56
C VAL A 15 -3.05 -3.98 1.46
N TYR A 16 -3.46 -4.60 0.36
CA TYR A 16 -2.62 -4.82 -0.82
C TYR A 16 -2.10 -3.51 -1.40
N GLY A 17 -2.98 -2.51 -1.60
CA GLY A 17 -2.58 -1.19 -2.09
C GLY A 17 -1.53 -0.54 -1.19
N PHE A 18 -1.75 -0.55 0.13
CA PHE A 18 -0.79 -0.04 1.11
C PHE A 18 0.57 -0.76 1.01
N LEU A 19 0.58 -2.09 0.97
CA LEU A 19 1.82 -2.87 0.89
C LEU A 19 2.53 -2.66 -0.45
N LEU A 20 1.80 -2.59 -1.56
CA LEU A 20 2.36 -2.32 -2.89
C LEU A 20 3.08 -0.96 -2.93
N THR A 21 2.57 0.06 -2.23
CA THR A 21 3.28 1.35 -2.12
C THR A 21 4.64 1.26 -1.44
N ARG A 22 4.78 0.29 -0.53
CA ARG A 22 5.96 0.11 0.33
C ARG A 22 6.98 -0.82 -0.31
N THR A 23 6.50 -1.91 -0.91
CA THR A 23 7.35 -2.94 -1.49
C THR A 23 7.80 -2.57 -2.90
N GLY A 24 6.96 -1.87 -3.68
CA GLY A 24 7.17 -1.70 -5.12
C GLY A 24 7.16 -3.02 -5.91
N ASN A 25 6.80 -4.14 -5.26
CA ASN A 25 6.84 -5.50 -5.79
C ASN A 25 5.45 -6.14 -5.57
N PRO A 26 4.71 -6.47 -6.64
CA PRO A 26 3.38 -7.09 -6.56
C PRO A 26 3.34 -8.40 -5.78
N ASP A 27 4.27 -9.32 -6.07
CA ASP A 27 4.31 -10.65 -5.44
C ASP A 27 4.52 -10.54 -3.93
N LEU A 28 5.47 -9.70 -3.51
CA LEU A 28 5.72 -9.44 -2.11
C LEU A 28 4.56 -8.71 -1.42
N ALA A 29 3.90 -7.79 -2.13
CA ALA A 29 2.72 -7.12 -1.61
C ALA A 29 1.55 -8.11 -1.40
N GLU A 30 1.38 -9.07 -2.31
CA GLU A 30 0.38 -10.12 -2.20
C GLU A 30 0.68 -11.05 -1.02
N GLU A 31 1.92 -11.53 -0.91
CA GLU A 31 2.37 -12.38 0.22
C GLU A 31 2.12 -11.70 1.57
N LEU A 32 2.56 -10.44 1.70
CA LEU A 32 2.38 -9.68 2.94
C LEU A 32 0.90 -9.37 3.21
N THR A 33 0.06 -9.27 2.17
CA THR A 33 -1.39 -9.10 2.33
C THR A 33 -2.01 -10.36 2.92
N GLN A 34 -1.68 -11.54 2.36
CA GLN A 34 -2.16 -12.82 2.88
C GLN A 34 -1.75 -13.01 4.35
N GLU A 35 -0.49 -12.73 4.68
CA GLU A 35 0.02 -12.81 6.05
C GLU A 35 -0.67 -11.79 6.97
N THR A 36 -1.02 -10.60 6.48
CA THR A 36 -1.76 -9.59 7.25
C THR A 36 -3.11 -10.13 7.72
N PHE A 37 -3.88 -10.76 6.82
CA PHE A 37 -5.18 -11.33 7.19
C PHE A 37 -5.04 -12.59 8.05
N TYR A 38 -4.00 -13.39 7.84
CA TYR A 38 -3.69 -14.50 8.74
C TYR A 38 -3.42 -14.04 10.18
N GLN A 39 -2.61 -12.99 10.35
CA GLN A 39 -2.37 -12.38 11.66
C GLN A 39 -3.61 -11.71 12.24
N ALA A 40 -4.43 -11.09 11.38
CA ALA A 40 -5.72 -10.52 11.80
C ALA A 40 -6.64 -11.60 12.38
N VAL A 41 -6.72 -12.80 11.77
CA VAL A 41 -7.52 -13.93 12.30
C VAL A 41 -7.06 -14.30 13.70
N LYS A 42 -5.75 -14.43 13.89
CA LYS A 42 -5.17 -14.82 15.19
C LYS A 42 -5.38 -13.81 16.31
N HIS A 43 -5.57 -12.54 15.95
CA HIS A 43 -5.59 -11.44 16.90
C HIS A 43 -6.89 -10.64 16.87
N VAL A 44 -7.92 -11.15 16.20
CA VAL A 44 -9.20 -10.46 16.02
C VAL A 44 -9.86 -10.12 17.36
N ASP A 45 -9.72 -11.00 18.36
CA ASP A 45 -10.25 -10.81 19.72
C ASP A 45 -9.62 -9.63 20.47
N ARG A 46 -8.46 -9.14 19.99
CA ARG A 46 -7.74 -8.00 20.59
C ARG A 46 -8.09 -6.67 19.92
N TYR A 47 -8.94 -6.68 18.89
CA TYR A 47 -9.36 -5.45 18.23
C TYR A 47 -10.41 -4.72 19.08
N GLU A 48 -9.99 -3.63 19.72
CA GLU A 48 -10.82 -2.85 20.65
C GLU A 48 -11.72 -1.81 19.96
N GLY A 49 -11.76 -1.76 18.62
CA GLY A 49 -12.59 -0.81 17.86
C GLY A 49 -12.18 0.67 18.02
N LYS A 50 -10.96 0.94 18.49
CA LYS A 50 -10.43 2.30 18.70
C LYS A 50 -10.03 3.03 17.42
N SER A 51 -9.86 2.29 16.32
CA SER A 51 -9.57 2.81 14.99
C SER A 51 -10.50 2.14 13.97
N SER A 52 -10.41 2.49 12.69
CA SER A 52 -11.11 1.73 11.65
C SER A 52 -10.46 0.36 11.42
N VAL A 53 -11.23 -0.64 10.97
CA VAL A 53 -10.69 -1.97 10.64
C VAL A 53 -9.57 -1.86 9.62
N SER A 54 -9.72 -0.99 8.60
CA SER A 54 -8.67 -0.73 7.62
C SER A 54 -7.40 -0.12 8.22
N THR A 55 -7.51 0.79 9.21
CA THR A 55 -6.35 1.34 9.91
C THR A 55 -5.63 0.23 10.68
N TRP A 56 -6.40 -0.58 11.41
CA TRP A 56 -5.86 -1.69 12.19
C TRP A 56 -5.13 -2.71 11.32
N LEU A 57 -5.73 -3.14 10.20
CA LEU A 57 -5.11 -4.04 9.23
C LEU A 57 -3.84 -3.44 8.61
N CYS A 58 -3.85 -2.15 8.25
CA CYS A 58 -2.64 -1.47 7.76
C CYS A 58 -1.55 -1.38 8.83
N GLY A 59 -1.91 -1.29 10.12
CA GLY A 59 -0.98 -1.38 11.24
C GLY A 59 -0.28 -2.75 11.32
N ILE A 60 -1.04 -3.84 11.14
CA ILE A 60 -0.49 -5.20 11.06
C ILE A 60 0.45 -5.31 9.85
N ALA A 61 -0.01 -4.88 8.66
CA ALA A 61 0.77 -4.89 7.43
C ALA A 61 2.08 -4.11 7.55
N LYS A 62 2.05 -2.94 8.21
CA LYS A 62 3.23 -2.11 8.48
C LYS A 62 4.28 -2.88 9.31
N ASN A 63 3.83 -3.58 10.35
CA ASN A 63 4.72 -4.36 11.20
C ASN A 63 5.33 -5.55 10.45
N LEU A 64 4.55 -6.24 9.60
CA LEU A 64 5.03 -7.32 8.76
C LEU A 64 6.09 -6.82 7.76
N TRP A 65 5.84 -5.69 7.11
CA TRP A 65 6.80 -5.05 6.21
C TRP A 65 8.11 -4.69 6.92
N TYR A 66 8.05 -4.07 8.10
CA TYR A 66 9.27 -3.78 8.87
C TYR A 66 10.00 -5.04 9.32
N GLY A 67 9.27 -6.10 9.66
CA GLY A 67 9.83 -7.42 9.94
C GLY A 67 10.58 -7.99 8.73
N TYR A 68 9.99 -7.90 7.54
CA TYR A 68 10.60 -8.30 6.27
C TYR A 68 11.90 -7.51 6.01
N LEU A 69 11.86 -6.18 6.08
CA LEU A 69 13.03 -5.32 5.87
C LEU A 69 14.19 -5.65 6.84
N LYS A 70 13.87 -5.91 8.11
CA LYS A 70 14.87 -6.28 9.11
C LYS A 70 15.53 -7.62 8.77
N LYS A 71 14.76 -8.61 8.30
CA LYS A 71 15.29 -9.91 7.85
C LYS A 71 16.16 -9.74 6.61
N GLN A 72 15.72 -8.96 5.64
CA GLN A 72 16.46 -8.71 4.41
C GLN A 72 17.78 -8.00 4.68
N LYS A 73 17.81 -7.00 5.58
CA LYS A 73 19.04 -6.32 6.01
C LYS A 73 20.03 -7.27 6.70
N ASN A 74 19.53 -8.21 7.50
CA ASN A 74 20.36 -9.21 8.16
C ASN A 74 20.91 -10.25 7.17
N GLN A 75 20.17 -10.57 6.11
CA GLN A 75 20.63 -11.44 5.02
C GLN A 75 21.62 -10.72 4.10
N ALA A 76 21.39 -9.44 3.79
CA ALA A 76 22.30 -8.60 3.00
C ALA A 76 23.62 -8.28 3.73
N SER A 77 23.66 -8.31 5.07
CA SER A 77 24.94 -8.26 5.82
C SER A 77 25.78 -9.54 5.69
N LEU A 78 25.23 -10.61 5.10
CA LEU A 78 25.92 -11.87 4.81
C LEU A 78 26.22 -12.08 3.32
N SER A 79 25.60 -11.33 2.41
CA SER A 79 25.90 -11.38 0.98
C SER A 79 25.88 -9.98 0.38
N GLU A 80 27.06 -9.45 0.11
CA GLU A 80 27.22 -8.30 -0.79
C GLU A 80 26.72 -8.65 -2.19
N ALA A 81 26.00 -7.70 -2.78
CA ALA A 81 25.60 -7.57 -4.18
C ALA A 81 24.60 -8.59 -4.75
N GLU A 82 23.44 -8.10 -5.18
CA GLU A 82 22.94 -8.35 -6.53
C GLU A 82 21.84 -7.34 -6.89
N GLU A 83 22.08 -6.57 -7.95
CA GLU A 83 21.06 -5.80 -8.66
C GLU A 83 20.06 -6.76 -9.30
N ILE A 84 18.76 -6.55 -9.08
CA ILE A 84 17.72 -7.34 -9.74
C ILE A 84 17.24 -6.56 -10.98
N PRO A 85 17.39 -7.10 -12.20
CA PRO A 85 16.82 -6.52 -13.41
C PRO A 85 15.30 -6.74 -13.44
N VAL A 86 14.56 -5.70 -13.78
CA VAL A 86 13.11 -5.77 -14.00
C VAL A 86 12.86 -5.94 -15.49
N ASP A 87 12.64 -7.17 -15.94
CA ASP A 87 11.77 -7.41 -17.09
C ASP A 87 11.16 -8.83 -16.99
N SER A 88 9.84 -8.90 -16.96
CA SER A 88 9.09 -10.14 -17.08
C SER A 88 7.72 -9.81 -17.65
N ALA A 89 7.60 -10.03 -18.96
CA ALA A 89 6.39 -9.92 -19.72
C ALA A 89 5.39 -11.01 -19.32
N GLU A 90 4.40 -10.68 -18.51
CA GLU A 90 3.08 -11.33 -18.53
C GLU A 90 2.07 -10.47 -17.76
N THR A 91 1.39 -9.57 -18.46
CA THR A 91 0.21 -8.88 -17.89
C THR A 91 -0.79 -8.51 -18.98
N GLU A 92 -1.07 -9.46 -19.88
CA GLU A 92 -2.35 -9.47 -20.60
C GLU A 92 -3.37 -10.14 -19.68
N LEU A 93 -4.16 -9.34 -18.93
CA LEU A 93 -5.59 -9.59 -18.59
C LEU A 93 -6.05 -8.72 -17.39
N PHE A 94 -5.95 -7.39 -17.46
CA PHE A 94 -6.69 -6.52 -16.54
C PHE A 94 -7.35 -5.36 -17.31
N ARG A 95 -8.68 -5.44 -17.40
CA ARG A 95 -9.59 -4.66 -18.28
C ARG A 95 -9.71 -3.17 -17.92
N GLY A 96 -8.64 -2.40 -18.10
CA GLY A 96 -8.65 -0.94 -17.90
C GLY A 96 -7.40 -0.25 -18.47
N TRP A 97 -7.16 -0.42 -19.77
CA TRP A 97 -5.95 0.01 -20.50
C TRP A 97 -5.79 1.53 -20.72
N GLU A 98 -6.58 2.39 -20.08
CA GLU A 98 -6.37 3.85 -20.12
C GLU A 98 -5.43 4.37 -18.99
N ASN A 99 -5.14 3.56 -17.96
CA ASN A 99 -4.50 4.04 -16.71
C ASN A 99 -3.04 3.63 -16.48
N LEU A 100 -2.42 2.82 -17.33
CA LEU A 100 -1.06 2.30 -17.06
C LEU A 100 0.01 3.42 -17.08
N GLN A 101 -0.21 4.47 -17.88
CA GLN A 101 0.64 5.66 -17.89
C GLN A 101 0.46 6.50 -16.61
N VAL A 102 -0.78 6.72 -16.18
CA VAL A 102 -1.09 7.43 -14.92
C VAL A 102 -0.51 6.69 -13.72
N LEU A 103 -0.62 5.35 -13.70
CA LEU A 103 -0.04 4.53 -12.65
C LEU A 103 1.49 4.65 -12.62
N ARG A 104 2.16 4.67 -13.79
CA ARG A 104 3.60 4.92 -13.88
C ARG A 104 3.99 6.31 -13.36
N MET A 105 3.21 7.34 -13.67
CA MET A 105 3.42 8.70 -13.12
C MET A 105 3.27 8.72 -11.60
N ILE A 106 2.23 8.07 -11.07
CA ILE A 106 2.02 7.95 -9.61
C ILE A 106 3.21 7.21 -8.96
N HIS A 107 3.72 6.14 -9.57
CA HIS A 107 4.90 5.42 -9.06
C HIS A 107 6.17 6.28 -9.01
N ARG A 108 6.32 7.22 -9.95
CA ARG A 108 7.45 8.16 -10.00
C ARG A 108 7.36 9.29 -8.99
N LEU A 109 6.19 9.51 -8.37
CA LEU A 109 6.09 10.49 -7.29
C LEU A 109 6.97 10.09 -6.11
N GLU A 110 7.61 11.09 -5.52
CA GLU A 110 8.33 10.94 -4.27
C GLU A 110 7.36 10.72 -3.10
N ASP A 111 7.79 9.94 -2.11
CA ASP A 111 7.11 9.88 -0.83
C ASP A 111 7.12 11.26 -0.16
N PRO A 112 6.03 11.67 0.50
CA PRO A 112 4.85 10.88 0.85
C PRO A 112 3.69 10.96 -0.16
N MET A 113 3.85 11.66 -1.29
CA MET A 113 2.74 11.92 -2.22
C MET A 113 2.22 10.64 -2.87
N ARG A 114 3.13 9.77 -3.31
CA ARG A 114 2.80 8.47 -3.89
C ARG A 114 1.93 7.65 -2.96
N GLU A 115 2.36 7.48 -1.72
CA GLU A 115 1.65 6.70 -0.70
C GLU A 115 0.24 7.23 -0.45
N VAL A 116 0.10 8.54 -0.29
CA VAL A 116 -1.20 9.19 -0.05
C VAL A 116 -2.15 9.00 -1.23
N ILE A 117 -1.67 9.09 -2.48
CA ILE A 117 -2.50 8.83 -3.66
C ILE A 117 -2.97 7.38 -3.68
N TYR A 118 -2.08 6.43 -3.45
CA TYR A 118 -2.43 5.01 -3.45
C TYR A 118 -3.42 4.65 -2.36
N LEU A 119 -3.20 5.10 -1.12
CA LEU A 119 -4.14 4.90 -0.01
C LEU A 119 -5.52 5.50 -0.33
N ARG A 120 -5.57 6.61 -1.06
CA ARG A 120 -6.82 7.26 -1.45
C ARG A 120 -7.53 6.56 -2.62
N LEU A 121 -6.81 6.25 -3.70
CA LEU A 121 -7.38 5.75 -4.96
C LEU A 121 -7.54 4.23 -5.01
N ILE A 122 -6.58 3.49 -4.46
CA ILE A 122 -6.61 2.03 -4.41
C ILE A 122 -7.17 1.58 -3.06
N GLY A 123 -6.73 2.23 -1.98
CA GLY A 123 -7.15 1.89 -0.64
C GLY A 123 -8.53 2.40 -0.23
N ASN A 124 -9.18 3.24 -1.04
CA ASN A 124 -10.48 3.86 -0.73
C ASN A 124 -10.56 4.52 0.66
N LEU A 125 -9.42 4.95 1.22
CA LEU A 125 -9.36 5.49 2.57
C LEU A 125 -9.78 6.96 2.61
N SER A 126 -10.46 7.35 3.68
CA SER A 126 -10.69 8.76 4.01
C SER A 126 -9.38 9.47 4.35
N PHE A 127 -9.32 10.79 4.17
CA PHE A 127 -8.14 11.56 4.57
C PHE A 127 -7.83 11.45 6.07
N ALA A 128 -8.85 11.23 6.91
CA ALA A 128 -8.68 10.99 8.33
C ALA A 128 -7.94 9.67 8.59
N GLN A 129 -8.36 8.57 7.97
CA GLN A 129 -7.68 7.28 8.06
C GLN A 129 -6.26 7.33 7.48
N ILE A 130 -6.06 8.05 6.38
CA ILE A 130 -4.72 8.24 5.79
C ILE A 130 -3.81 9.00 6.77
N GLY A 131 -4.32 10.07 7.39
CA GLY A 131 -3.59 10.80 8.43
C GLY A 131 -3.20 9.87 9.59
N GLU A 132 -4.14 9.07 10.07
CA GLU A 132 -3.91 8.09 11.15
C GLU A 132 -2.80 7.08 10.78
N ILE A 133 -2.90 6.42 9.62
CA ILE A 133 -1.91 5.45 9.13
C ILE A 133 -0.53 6.10 8.96
N MET A 134 -0.51 7.34 8.48
CA MET A 134 0.71 8.08 8.19
C MET A 134 1.29 8.80 9.40
N GLU A 135 0.64 8.72 10.56
CA GLU A 135 0.99 9.44 11.79
C GLU A 135 1.07 10.97 11.55
N ARG A 136 0.11 11.50 10.79
CA ARG A 136 -0.04 12.92 10.39
C ARG A 136 -1.49 13.40 10.55
N SER A 137 -1.72 14.69 10.38
CA SER A 137 -3.08 15.24 10.42
C SER A 137 -3.86 14.92 9.14
N GLU A 138 -5.20 14.83 9.24
CA GLU A 138 -6.10 14.71 8.08
C GLU A 138 -5.84 15.82 7.04
N ASN A 139 -5.62 17.05 7.52
CA ASN A 139 -5.35 18.19 6.63
C ASN A 139 -4.03 18.01 5.87
N TRP A 140 -3.00 17.47 6.51
CA TRP A 140 -1.75 17.13 5.83
C TRP A 140 -1.98 16.07 4.74
N ALA A 141 -2.78 15.03 5.01
CA ALA A 141 -3.09 14.01 4.02
C ALA A 141 -3.84 14.61 2.81
N ARG A 142 -4.82 15.49 3.06
CA ARG A 142 -5.57 16.20 2.01
C ARG A 142 -4.65 17.06 1.15
N VAL A 143 -3.80 17.89 1.76
CA VAL A 143 -2.86 18.77 1.03
C VAL A 143 -1.87 17.95 0.21
N THR A 144 -1.30 16.89 0.80
CA THR A 144 -0.35 15.99 0.12
C THR A 144 -1.01 15.29 -1.08
N TYR A 145 -2.24 14.82 -0.93
CA TYR A 145 -3.01 14.21 -2.04
C TYR A 145 -3.19 15.18 -3.21
N TYR A 146 -3.67 16.40 -2.94
CA TYR A 146 -3.92 17.37 -4.01
C TYR A 146 -2.64 17.80 -4.72
N ARG A 147 -1.53 17.97 -3.99
CA ARG A 147 -0.21 18.25 -4.59
C ARG A 147 0.29 17.12 -5.47
N GLY A 148 0.16 15.88 -5.01
CA GLY A 148 0.51 14.71 -5.81
C GLY A 148 -0.36 14.58 -7.06
N LYS A 149 -1.69 14.76 -6.92
CA LYS A 149 -2.63 14.77 -8.05
C LYS A 149 -2.27 15.85 -9.07
N GLU A 150 -1.95 17.05 -8.62
CA GLU A 150 -1.54 18.16 -9.50
C GLU A 150 -0.26 17.82 -10.28
N LYS A 151 0.74 17.19 -9.64
CA LYS A 151 1.95 16.74 -10.33
C LYS A 151 1.64 15.70 -11.42
N VAL A 152 0.81 14.70 -11.11
CA VAL A 152 0.41 13.66 -12.08
C VAL A 152 -0.37 14.27 -13.24
N MET A 153 -1.30 15.19 -12.97
CA MET A 153 -2.05 15.90 -14.02
C MET A 153 -1.13 16.70 -14.94
N LYS A 154 -0.16 17.45 -14.38
CA LYS A 154 0.83 18.19 -15.18
C LYS A 154 1.74 17.29 -16.01
N GLU A 155 2.04 16.08 -15.55
CA GLU A 155 2.78 15.10 -16.34
C GLU A 155 1.91 14.46 -17.43
N ALA A 156 0.64 14.21 -17.13
CA ALA A 156 -0.33 13.69 -18.10
C ALA A 156 -0.63 14.69 -19.23
N GLU A 157 -0.66 15.99 -18.95
CA GLU A 157 -0.83 17.06 -19.96
C GLU A 157 0.33 17.18 -20.96
N LYS A 158 1.47 16.54 -20.68
CA LYS A 158 2.65 16.55 -21.57
C LYS A 158 2.70 15.34 -22.52
N LEU A 159 1.75 14.41 -22.40
CA LEU A 159 1.55 13.29 -23.32
C LEU A 159 0.73 13.73 -24.54
#